data_AF-A0A6B3FCJ8-F1
#
_entry.id   AF-A0A6B3FCJ8-F1
#
_cell.length_a   1.000
_cell.length_b   1.000
_cell.length_c   1.000
_cell.angle_alpha   90.00
_cell.angle_beta   90.00
_cell.angle_gamma   90.00
#
_symmetry.space_group_name_H-M   'P 1'
#
loop_
_entity.id
_entity.type
_entity.pdbx_description
1 polymer ?
#
loop_
_entity_poly.entity_id
_entity_poly.type
_entity_poly.pdbx_seq_one_letter_code
_entity_poly.pdbx_strand_id
1 'polypeptide(L)'
;LLDNSREPIESVAILRGSRQITTGITGDGPPRPVTLKPGESATASLVWRNTTDLGTPVTAPYARVRAKTGAAPVMLPEHIDLGTTGKLGVTPWAKPEH
;
A
#
# COMPACT_ATOMS: atom_id res chain seq x y z
N LEU A 1 0.98 -7.26 3.88
CA LEU A 1 -0.47 -7.53 3.99
C LEU A 1 -0.65 -8.77 4.83
N LEU A 2 -1.79 -8.91 5.51
CA LEU A 2 -2.00 -10.00 6.47
C LEU A 2 -3.25 -10.81 6.15
N ASP A 3 -3.20 -12.10 6.46
CA ASP A 3 -4.31 -13.05 6.31
C ASP A 3 -5.30 -13.01 7.48
N ASN A 4 -6.24 -13.96 7.52
CA ASN A 4 -7.24 -14.07 8.59
C ASN A 4 -6.63 -14.32 9.98
N SER A 5 -5.47 -14.98 10.04
CA SER A 5 -4.70 -15.21 11.26
C SER A 5 -3.84 -14.00 11.66
N ARG A 6 -3.87 -12.92 10.86
CA ARG A 6 -3.03 -11.72 10.97
C ARG A 6 -1.55 -12.00 10.74
N GLU A 7 -1.24 -13.04 9.97
CA GLU A 7 0.12 -13.41 9.56
C GLU A 7 0.45 -12.82 8.18
N PRO A 8 1.73 -12.51 7.90
CA PRO A 8 2.15 -12.06 6.58
C PRO A 8 1.78 -13.03 5.46
N ILE A 9 1.21 -12.50 4.38
CA ILE A 9 0.98 -13.28 3.17
C ILE A 9 2.28 -13.28 2.35
N GLU A 10 3.01 -14.39 2.38
CA GLU A 10 4.36 -14.51 1.78
C GLU A 10 4.38 -14.33 0.25
N SER A 11 3.28 -14.63 -0.44
CA SER A 11 3.16 -14.45 -1.89
C SER A 11 2.98 -13.00 -2.32
N VAL A 12 2.80 -12.05 -1.38
CA VAL A 12 2.57 -10.63 -1.70
C VAL A 12 3.88 -9.87 -1.81
N ALA A 13 4.08 -9.23 -2.96
CA ALA A 13 5.15 -8.26 -3.18
C ALA A 13 4.67 -6.82 -2.91
N ILE A 14 5.23 -6.19 -1.87
CA ILE A 14 5.05 -4.76 -1.61
C ILE A 14 6.11 -3.96 -2.37
N LEU A 15 5.68 -3.13 -3.32
CA LEU A 15 6.55 -2.38 -4.20
C LEU A 15 6.71 -0.93 -3.72
N ARG A 16 7.89 -0.36 -3.96
CA ARG A 16 8.15 1.07 -3.73
C ARG A 16 7.68 1.86 -4.94
N GLY A 17 6.64 2.66 -4.75
CA GLY A 17 5.91 3.34 -5.82
C GLY A 17 4.91 2.42 -6.52
N SER A 18 4.22 2.98 -7.51
CA SER A 18 3.11 2.35 -8.24
C SER A 18 3.39 2.08 -9.71
N ARG A 19 4.53 2.52 -10.27
CA ARG A 19 4.87 2.39 -11.70
C ARG A 19 4.80 0.97 -12.27
N GLN A 20 5.03 -0.06 -11.46
CA GLN A 20 4.89 -1.46 -11.88
C GLN A 20 3.43 -1.94 -11.93
N ILE A 21 2.51 -1.16 -11.37
CA ILE A 21 1.06 -1.38 -11.36
C ILE A 21 0.38 -0.51 -12.43
N THR A 22 0.72 0.77 -12.46
CA THR A 22 0.18 1.77 -13.40
C THR A 22 1.05 3.02 -13.44
N THR A 23 0.98 3.79 -14.53
CA THR A 23 1.63 5.11 -14.67
C THR A 23 0.69 6.27 -14.39
N GLY A 24 -0.58 6.01 -14.07
CA GLY A 24 -1.63 7.03 -13.91
C GLY A 24 -1.76 7.64 -12.51
N ILE A 25 -0.83 7.35 -11.59
CA ILE A 25 -0.87 7.84 -10.21
C ILE A 25 0.00 9.09 -10.07
N THR A 26 -0.62 10.20 -9.67
CA THR A 26 0.09 11.43 -9.32
C THR A 26 0.84 11.25 -8.00
N GLY A 27 1.94 12.00 -7.82
CA GLY A 27 2.77 11.89 -6.61
C GLY A 27 3.64 10.62 -6.51
N ASP A 28 3.64 9.73 -7.53
CA ASP A 28 4.48 8.53 -7.58
C ASP A 28 5.94 8.83 -8.01
N GLY A 29 6.57 9.73 -7.25
CA GLY A 29 7.96 10.16 -7.41
C GLY A 29 8.88 9.63 -6.29
N PRO A 30 10.18 10.02 -6.30
CA PRO A 30 11.08 9.73 -5.19
C PRO A 30 10.54 10.29 -3.86
N PRO A 31 10.69 9.57 -2.73
CA PRO A 31 10.23 10.04 -1.43
C PRO A 31 10.95 11.33 -1.02
N ARG A 32 10.21 12.24 -0.39
CA ARG A 32 10.73 13.50 0.17
C ARG A 32 10.34 13.61 1.64
N PRO A 33 11.15 14.26 2.49
CA PRO A 33 10.76 14.53 3.87
C PRO A 33 9.44 15.31 3.93
N VAL A 34 8.53 14.90 4.81
CA VAL A 34 7.27 15.59 5.09
C VAL A 34 7.26 16.02 6.55
N THR A 35 7.11 17.32 6.80
CA THR A 35 6.94 17.89 8.14
C THR A 35 5.49 18.32 8.31
N LEU A 36 4.86 17.84 9.38
CA LEU A 36 3.47 18.14 9.73
C LEU A 36 3.41 18.99 11.00
N LYS A 37 2.62 20.07 10.95
CA LYS A 37 2.18 20.80 12.14
C LYS A 37 1.03 20.06 12.84
N PRO A 38 0.72 20.36 14.11
CA PRO A 38 -0.49 19.86 14.74
C PRO A 38 -1.73 20.11 13.86
N GLY A 39 -2.49 19.05 13.57
CA GLY A 39 -3.67 19.10 12.70
C GLY A 39 -3.41 18.90 11.20
N GLU A 40 -2.15 18.93 10.74
CA GLU A 40 -1.82 18.57 9.35
C GLU A 40 -1.74 17.05 9.16
N SER A 41 -1.99 16.59 7.93
CA SER A 41 -1.91 15.19 7.55
C SER A 41 -0.94 14.96 6.39
N ALA A 42 -0.50 13.70 6.25
CA ALA A 42 0.17 13.20 5.07
C ALA A 42 -0.60 11.97 4.57
N THR A 43 -0.64 11.78 3.27
CA THR A 43 -1.31 10.66 2.60
C THR A 43 -0.30 9.87 1.77
N ALA A 44 -0.58 8.57 1.65
CA ALA A 44 0.08 7.67 0.73
C ALA A 44 -1.01 6.79 0.11
N SER A 45 -0.82 6.38 -1.13
CA SER A 45 -1.76 5.57 -1.88
C SER A 45 -1.27 4.13 -1.92
N LEU A 46 -2.18 3.20 -1.60
CA LEU A 46 -2.00 1.78 -1.87
C LEU A 46 -2.62 1.51 -3.25
N VAL A 47 -1.84 0.94 -4.17
CA VAL A 47 -2.24 0.80 -5.58
C VAL A 47 -2.05 -0.65 -6.02
N TRP A 48 -3.10 -1.28 -6.53
CA TRP A 48 -3.06 -2.65 -7.04
C TRP A 48 -3.93 -2.78 -8.29
N ARG A 49 -3.82 -3.94 -8.95
CA ARG A 49 -4.76 -4.37 -9.99
C ARG A 49 -5.35 -5.71 -9.61
N ASN A 50 -6.66 -5.83 -9.73
CA ASN A 50 -7.33 -7.11 -9.71
C ASN A 50 -7.42 -7.63 -11.15
N THR A 51 -6.48 -8.48 -11.53
CA THR A 51 -6.50 -9.20 -12.81
C THR A 51 -6.43 -10.70 -12.55
N THR A 52 -7.33 -11.45 -13.19
CA THR A 52 -7.42 -12.90 -13.12
C THR A 52 -6.80 -13.51 -14.38
N ASP A 53 -5.55 -13.94 -14.28
CA ASP A 53 -4.84 -14.69 -15.32
C ASP A 53 -4.46 -16.09 -14.78
N LEU A 54 -3.46 -16.75 -15.34
CA LEU A 54 -2.92 -17.98 -14.79
C LEU A 54 -2.23 -17.72 -13.43
N GLY A 55 -2.66 -18.41 -12.37
CA GLY A 55 -2.07 -18.32 -11.03
C GLY A 55 -3.11 -18.49 -9.92
N THR A 56 -2.66 -18.46 -8.66
CA THR A 56 -3.54 -18.47 -7.49
C THR A 56 -3.90 -17.03 -7.11
N PRO A 57 -5.18 -16.64 -7.10
CA PRO A 57 -5.58 -15.32 -6.62
C PRO A 57 -5.15 -15.08 -5.17
N VAL A 58 -4.73 -13.86 -4.87
CA VAL A 58 -4.28 -13.45 -3.54
C VAL A 58 -5.19 -12.35 -3.00
N THR A 59 -5.87 -12.64 -1.90
CA THR A 59 -6.68 -11.68 -1.16
C THR A 59 -6.09 -11.44 0.22
N ALA A 60 -6.16 -10.20 0.70
CA ALA A 60 -5.71 -9.80 2.01
C ALA A 60 -6.83 -9.11 2.78
N PRO A 61 -7.34 -9.70 3.88
CA PRO A 61 -8.35 -9.07 4.73
C PRO A 61 -7.82 -7.90 5.57
N TYR A 62 -6.50 -7.78 5.71
CA TYR A 62 -5.90 -6.70 6.50
C TYR A 62 -4.66 -6.07 5.87
N ALA A 63 -4.57 -4.75 6.01
CA ALA A 63 -3.34 -3.99 5.79
C ALA A 63 -2.79 -3.46 7.12
N ARG A 64 -1.49 -3.62 7.34
CA ARG A 64 -0.79 -3.07 8.50
C ARG A 64 0.10 -1.91 8.05
N VAL A 65 -0.25 -0.69 8.43
CA VAL A 65 0.40 0.54 7.99
C VAL A 65 1.19 1.18 9.13
N ARG A 66 2.38 1.70 8.84
CA ARG A 66 3.18 2.50 9.78
C ARG A 66 3.49 3.85 9.14
N ALA A 67 3.30 4.93 9.89
CA ALA A 67 3.63 6.28 9.41
C ALA A 67 5.13 6.46 9.18
N LYS A 68 5.96 5.86 10.05
CA LYS A 68 7.42 5.81 9.93
C LYS A 68 7.99 4.58 10.62
N THR A 69 9.26 4.29 10.37
CA THR A 69 10.00 3.24 11.10
C THR A 69 9.91 3.47 12.60
N GLY A 70 9.62 2.41 13.36
CA GLY A 70 9.49 2.45 14.82
C GLY A 70 8.14 2.97 15.34
N ALA A 71 7.29 3.60 14.51
CA ALA A 71 5.96 4.00 14.94
C ALA A 71 5.04 2.79 15.15
N ALA A 72 4.13 2.89 16.12
CA ALA A 72 3.07 1.89 16.30
C ALA A 72 2.26 1.73 14.99
N PRO A 73 2.00 0.50 14.55
CA PRO A 73 1.23 0.27 13.34
C PRO A 73 -0.27 0.46 13.58
N VAL A 74 -0.98 0.81 12.52
CA VAL A 74 -2.44 0.75 12.45
C VAL A 74 -2.85 -0.42 11.55
N MET A 75 -3.84 -1.18 12.00
CA MET A 75 -4.46 -2.26 11.24
C MET A 75 -5.71 -1.73 10.54
N LEU A 76 -5.76 -1.83 9.22
CA LEU A 76 -6.90 -1.47 8.40
C LEU A 76 -7.63 -2.75 7.97
N PRO A 77 -8.93 -2.92 8.29
CA PRO A 77 -9.74 -4.07 7.89
C PRO A 77 -10.28 -3.90 6.47
N GLU A 78 -9.39 -3.69 5.51
CA GLU A 78 -9.74 -3.52 4.09
C GLU A 78 -9.51 -4.83 3.35
N HIS A 79 -10.53 -5.30 2.62
CA HIS A 79 -10.40 -6.46 1.75
C HIS A 79 -9.70 -6.07 0.44
N ILE A 80 -8.40 -6.36 0.35
CA ILE A 80 -7.58 -6.08 -0.84
C ILE A 80 -7.48 -7.34 -1.68
N ASP A 81 -8.08 -7.33 -2.87
CA ASP A 81 -7.94 -8.39 -3.87
C ASP A 81 -6.84 -8.02 -4.88
N LEU A 82 -5.69 -8.68 -4.77
CA LEU A 82 -4.52 -8.46 -5.63
C LEU A 82 -4.59 -9.26 -6.93
N GLY A 83 -5.70 -9.95 -7.18
CA GLY A 83 -5.85 -10.89 -8.27
C GLY A 83 -4.73 -11.94 -8.24
N THR A 84 -4.29 -12.35 -9.43
CA THR A 84 -3.19 -13.31 -9.60
C THR A 84 -1.80 -12.67 -9.57
N THR A 85 -1.72 -11.33 -9.47
CA THR A 85 -0.43 -10.62 -9.51
C THR A 85 0.32 -10.65 -8.20
N GLY A 86 -0.41 -10.66 -7.07
CA GLY A 86 0.17 -10.55 -5.73
C GLY A 86 0.95 -9.25 -5.47
N LYS A 87 0.78 -8.20 -6.29
CA LYS A 87 1.58 -6.97 -6.21
C LYS A 87 0.77 -5.79 -5.67
N LEU A 88 1.32 -5.10 -4.68
CA LEU A 88 0.78 -3.85 -4.14
C LEU A 88 1.86 -2.76 -4.18
N GLY A 89 1.63 -1.71 -4.97
CA GLY A 89 2.45 -0.50 -4.96
C GLY A 89 2.08 0.44 -3.83
N VAL A 90 3.06 1.13 -3.26
CA VAL A 90 2.87 2.13 -2.21
C VAL A 90 3.58 3.42 -2.60
N THR A 91 2.83 4.51 -2.79
CA THR A 91 3.43 5.83 -3.08
C THR A 91 4.11 6.41 -1.83
N PRO A 92 5.07 7.35 -1.99
CA PRO A 92 5.63 8.04 -0.82
C PRO A 92 4.55 8.84 -0.08
N TRP A 93 4.76 9.05 1.22
CA TRP A 93 3.98 10.04 1.97
C TRP A 93 4.14 11.42 1.34
N ALA A 94 3.02 12.12 1.14
CA ALA A 94 2.97 13.49 0.67
C ALA A 94 1.92 14.27 1.46
N LYS A 95 2.00 15.60 1.50
CA LYS A 95 0.85 16.41 1.94
C LYS A 95 -0.29 16.21 0.93
N PRO A 96 -1.56 16.15 1.37
CA PRO A 96 -2.69 16.14 0.45
C PRO A 96 -2.61 17.30 -0.53
N GLU A 97 -2.86 17.05 -1.81
CA GLU A 97 -3.08 18.12 -2.77
C GLU A 97 -4.45 18.75 -2.43
N HIS A 98 -4.47 20.07 -2.18
CA HIS A 98 -5.67 20.86 -1.92
C HIS A 98 -6.22 21.45 -3.22
#